data_AF-A0A7W0YIB9-F1
#
_entry.id   AF-A0A7W0YIB9-F1
#
_cell.length_a   1.000
_cell.length_b   1.000
_cell.length_c   1.000
_cell.angle_alpha   90.00
_cell.angle_beta   90.00
_cell.angle_gamma   90.00
#
_symmetry.space_group_name_H-M   'P 1'
#
loop_
_entity.id
_entity.type
_entity.pdbx_description
1 polymer ?
#
loop_
_entity_poly.entity_id
_entity_poly.type
_entity_poly.pdbx_seq_one_letter_code
_entity_poly.pdbx_strand_id
1 'polypeptide(L)'
;MRLAWYSPLPPMASGIADYSFELLPLLAERERVDVFCPSPRLIRRLKPPPGLRVVDPGRANAQPESYDAIFYHLGNNPAHKWVYEAALARPGITVFHDFVLHHLIAYIMVEERLDADRYRRVLAEEYGESGLRLAELRLQGTATDFEKFVFPANSTMARRSRVIVVHSEDSAERMREIAPDVPVWVIPHHAGTPPREVRAIGRAAARATLGLPSDAFLVGHFGYITRPKQPAAVLGGFARLAAAHPNARLVMIGADKTGGGMQLSVRKLGLVGKVILAGYVDLARFYLYLKAVDAVINLRYPSAGESSGTFARALAEGRPAIVNNLGSFAEVPQDVALKVEIDGDQAEQVGAHLLRLAEDPAFRARVEERARSYAASVLDPVRCRDLYLEVARQVSLSNA
;
A
#
# COMPACT_ATOMS: atom_id res chain seq x y z
N MET A 1 1.87 19.78 20.78
CA MET A 1 1.75 20.21 19.37
C MET A 1 0.31 20.07 18.88
N ARG A 2 -0.03 20.84 17.85
CA ARG A 2 -1.27 20.75 17.08
C ARG A 2 -0.92 20.39 15.64
N LEU A 3 -1.40 19.23 15.20
CA LEU A 3 -1.06 18.62 13.92
C LEU A 3 -2.24 18.75 12.95
N ALA A 4 -1.95 19.11 11.70
CA ALA A 4 -2.91 19.01 10.60
C ALA A 4 -2.62 17.77 9.76
N TRP A 5 -3.62 16.91 9.58
CA TRP A 5 -3.48 15.64 8.87
C TRP A 5 -4.37 15.59 7.62
N TYR A 6 -3.77 15.77 6.45
CA TYR A 6 -4.47 15.69 5.17
C TYR A 6 -4.34 14.27 4.61
N SER A 7 -5.41 13.50 4.75
CA SER A 7 -5.51 12.14 4.20
C SER A 7 -6.97 11.82 3.88
N PRO A 8 -7.25 10.99 2.86
CA PRO A 8 -8.56 10.33 2.80
C PRO A 8 -8.80 9.51 4.08
N LEU A 9 -10.06 9.29 4.39
CA LEU A 9 -10.51 8.42 5.48
C LEU A 9 -11.59 7.46 4.95
N PRO A 10 -11.79 6.29 5.60
CA PRO A 10 -12.92 5.43 5.28
C PRO A 10 -14.23 6.24 5.31
N PRO A 11 -15.22 5.94 4.45
CA PRO A 11 -15.30 4.79 3.55
C PRO A 11 -14.69 5.03 2.15
N MET A 12 -13.82 6.03 1.97
CA MET A 12 -13.12 6.23 0.69
C MET A 12 -12.25 5.01 0.37
N ALA A 13 -12.36 4.44 -0.83
CA ALA A 13 -11.66 3.23 -1.24
C ALA A 13 -10.17 3.49 -1.57
N SER A 14 -9.36 3.75 -0.54
CA SER A 14 -7.90 3.89 -0.60
C SER A 14 -7.27 3.16 0.58
N GLY A 15 -6.20 2.39 0.36
CA GLY A 15 -5.48 1.74 1.47
C GLY A 15 -4.85 2.75 2.45
N ILE A 16 -4.56 3.96 1.97
CA ILE A 16 -4.05 5.06 2.80
C ILE A 16 -5.15 5.61 3.72
N ALA A 17 -6.41 5.46 3.33
CA ALA A 17 -7.54 5.81 4.18
C ALA A 17 -7.55 4.91 5.43
N ASP A 18 -7.43 3.59 5.24
CA ASP A 18 -7.33 2.63 6.34
C ASP A 18 -6.06 2.85 7.18
N TYR A 19 -4.91 3.09 6.53
CA TYR A 19 -3.65 3.43 7.20
C TYR A 19 -3.82 4.60 8.17
N SER A 20 -4.29 5.75 7.65
CA SER A 20 -4.50 6.94 8.48
C SER A 20 -5.52 6.69 9.57
N PHE A 21 -6.63 6.01 9.27
CA PHE A 21 -7.67 5.72 10.25
C PHE A 21 -7.17 4.88 11.44
N GLU A 22 -6.22 3.97 11.20
CA GLU A 22 -5.60 3.16 12.24
C GLU A 22 -4.55 3.92 13.07
N LEU A 23 -3.80 4.82 12.43
CA LEU A 23 -2.73 5.57 13.10
C LEU A 23 -3.24 6.76 13.91
N LEU A 24 -4.26 7.46 13.42
CA LEU A 24 -4.77 8.69 14.00
C LEU A 24 -5.22 8.57 15.48
N PRO A 25 -5.93 7.52 15.93
CA PRO A 25 -6.23 7.36 17.35
C PRO A 25 -4.96 7.35 18.22
N LEU A 26 -3.90 6.69 17.75
CA LEU A 26 -2.63 6.60 18.48
C LEU A 26 -1.95 7.98 18.56
N LEU A 27 -2.02 8.77 17.49
CA LEU A 27 -1.52 10.16 17.51
C LEU A 27 -2.32 11.04 18.49
N ALA A 28 -3.64 10.88 18.52
CA ALA A 28 -4.55 11.66 19.38
C ALA A 28 -4.38 11.36 20.88
N GLU A 29 -3.75 10.23 21.26
CA GLU A 29 -3.36 9.95 22.64
C GLU A 29 -2.27 10.90 23.17
N ARG A 30 -1.49 11.51 22.27
CA ARG A 30 -0.31 12.32 22.62
C ARG A 30 -0.44 13.78 22.21
N GLU A 31 -1.07 14.04 21.07
CA GLU A 31 -1.14 15.37 20.47
C GLU A 31 -2.54 15.75 20.00
N ARG A 32 -2.79 17.03 19.78
CA ARG A 32 -4.06 17.50 19.17
C ARG A 32 -3.99 17.32 17.66
N VAL A 33 -4.90 16.53 17.08
CA VAL A 33 -4.90 16.24 15.64
C VAL A 33 -6.21 16.71 14.99
N ASP A 34 -6.08 17.65 14.05
CA ASP A 34 -7.17 18.05 13.16
C ASP A 34 -6.99 17.32 11.82
N VAL A 35 -7.96 16.49 11.46
CA VAL A 35 -7.91 15.67 10.25
C VAL A 35 -8.72 16.32 9.15
N PHE A 36 -8.05 16.72 8.09
CA PHE A 36 -8.66 17.33 6.93
C PHE A 36 -9.09 16.23 5.98
N CYS A 37 -10.38 16.14 5.68
CA CYS A 37 -10.92 15.19 4.71
C CYS A 37 -12.26 15.72 4.15
N PRO A 38 -12.46 15.73 2.82
CA PRO A 38 -13.73 16.12 2.22
C PRO A 38 -14.90 15.28 2.72
N SER A 39 -16.12 15.83 2.62
CA SER A 39 -17.36 15.15 3.02
C SER A 39 -17.41 14.72 4.50
N PRO A 40 -17.16 15.64 5.46
CA PRO A 40 -17.12 15.32 6.90
C PRO A 40 -18.44 14.73 7.44
N ARG A 41 -19.57 14.89 6.74
CA ARG A 41 -20.86 14.30 7.10
C ARG A 41 -20.90 12.77 6.96
N LEU A 42 -20.17 12.18 6.00
CA LEU A 42 -20.04 10.71 5.89
C LEU A 42 -19.11 10.16 6.98
N ILE A 43 -18.05 10.89 7.31
CA ILE A 43 -17.03 10.47 8.29
C ILE A 43 -17.57 10.59 9.72
N ARG A 44 -18.39 11.60 10.02
CA ARG A 44 -19.06 11.72 11.33
C ARG A 44 -19.96 10.52 11.66
N ARG A 45 -20.50 9.83 10.66
CA ARG A 45 -21.28 8.59 10.87
C ARG A 45 -20.42 7.40 11.30
N LEU A 46 -19.11 7.47 11.11
CA LEU A 46 -18.16 6.44 11.53
C LEU A 46 -17.74 6.55 13.00
N LYS A 47 -18.28 7.53 13.76
CA LYS A 47 -17.90 7.79 15.16
C LYS A 47 -16.36 7.85 15.30
N PRO A 48 -15.71 8.91 14.78
CA PRO A 48 -14.26 9.01 14.84
C PRO A 48 -13.77 8.81 16.28
N PRO A 49 -12.60 8.19 16.48
CA PRO A 49 -12.01 7.99 17.80
C PRO A 49 -12.05 9.26 18.66
N PRO A 50 -12.26 9.15 19.98
CA PRO A 50 -12.21 10.30 20.88
C PRO A 50 -10.94 11.13 20.66
N GLY A 51 -11.07 12.46 20.59
CA GLY A 51 -9.94 13.38 20.36
C GLY A 51 -9.68 13.77 18.90
N LEU A 52 -10.34 13.12 17.93
CA LEU A 52 -10.11 13.34 16.51
C LEU A 52 -11.12 14.33 15.93
N ARG A 53 -10.66 15.52 15.55
CA ARG A 53 -11.52 16.56 14.93
C ARG A 53 -11.41 16.49 13.41
N VAL A 54 -12.51 16.12 12.76
CA VAL A 54 -12.57 16.09 11.28
C VAL A 54 -12.98 17.47 10.74
N VAL A 55 -12.17 18.01 9.83
CA VAL A 55 -12.32 19.33 9.23
C VAL A 55 -12.51 19.21 7.72
N ASP A 56 -13.46 19.96 7.18
CA ASP A 56 -13.63 20.08 5.73
C ASP A 56 -12.50 20.94 5.15
N PRO A 57 -11.69 20.44 4.19
CA PRO A 57 -10.62 21.23 3.59
C PRO A 57 -11.13 22.47 2.84
N GLY A 58 -12.38 22.49 2.38
CA GLY A 58 -12.97 23.64 1.69
C GLY A 58 -13.46 24.76 2.62
N ARG A 59 -13.41 24.58 3.95
CA ARG A 59 -13.78 25.64 4.90
C ARG A 59 -12.61 26.59 5.15
N ALA A 60 -12.82 27.88 4.89
CA ALA A 60 -11.87 28.99 5.03
C ALA A 60 -11.24 29.22 6.43
N ASN A 61 -11.58 28.41 7.44
CA ASN A 61 -11.08 28.55 8.82
C ASN A 61 -9.87 27.67 9.15
N ALA A 62 -9.26 27.01 8.16
CA ALA A 62 -8.00 26.30 8.37
C ALA A 62 -6.85 27.31 8.43
N GLN A 63 -6.69 28.01 9.57
CA GLN A 63 -5.55 28.90 9.81
C GLN A 63 -4.25 28.09 9.82
N PRO A 64 -3.43 28.13 8.76
CA PRO A 64 -2.27 27.25 8.61
C PRO A 64 -1.24 27.48 9.72
N GLU A 65 -1.03 28.75 10.05
CA GLU A 65 -0.16 29.27 11.11
C GLU A 65 -0.48 28.67 12.49
N SER A 66 -1.69 28.12 12.68
CA SER A 66 -2.13 27.57 13.95
C SER A 66 -1.72 26.11 14.18
N TYR A 67 -0.96 25.52 13.25
CA TYR A 67 -0.46 24.14 13.31
C TYR A 67 1.07 24.11 13.38
N ASP A 68 1.59 23.30 14.28
CA ASP A 68 3.04 23.11 14.44
C ASP A 68 3.62 22.27 13.29
N ALA A 69 2.82 21.33 12.75
CA ALA A 69 3.18 20.49 11.62
C ALA A 69 1.95 20.12 10.77
N ILE A 70 2.15 20.06 9.45
CA ILE A 70 1.11 19.76 8.47
C ILE A 70 1.56 18.56 7.63
N PHE A 71 0.83 17.46 7.69
CA PHE A 71 1.09 16.22 6.95
C PHE A 71 0.17 16.12 5.74
N TYR A 72 0.74 15.79 4.57
CA TYR A 72 0.01 15.49 3.34
C TYR A 72 0.30 14.06 2.89
N HIS A 73 -0.68 13.16 3.01
CA HIS A 73 -0.54 11.79 2.55
C HIS A 73 -0.91 11.66 1.08
N LEU A 74 0.08 11.34 0.25
CA LEU A 74 -0.07 11.16 -1.19
C LEU A 74 0.11 9.70 -1.57
N GLY A 75 -0.73 9.23 -2.49
CA GLY A 75 -0.58 7.94 -3.15
C GLY A 75 -1.36 7.89 -4.46
N ASN A 76 -1.15 6.83 -5.22
CA ASN A 76 -1.68 6.65 -6.58
C ASN A 76 -3.16 6.23 -6.59
N ASN A 77 -4.01 7.02 -5.96
CA ASN A 77 -5.46 6.81 -5.91
C ASN A 77 -6.23 8.15 -6.03
N PRO A 78 -7.33 8.20 -6.79
CA PRO A 78 -8.16 9.40 -6.98
C PRO A 78 -8.56 10.14 -5.69
N ALA A 79 -8.70 9.41 -4.58
CA ALA A 79 -9.01 9.93 -3.26
C ALA A 79 -8.01 10.99 -2.75
N HIS A 80 -6.81 11.08 -3.35
CA HIS A 80 -5.73 11.98 -2.95
C HIS A 80 -5.69 13.29 -3.74
N LYS A 81 -6.57 13.50 -4.74
CA LYS A 81 -6.59 14.72 -5.57
C LYS A 81 -6.53 16.01 -4.78
N TRP A 82 -7.40 16.18 -3.78
CA TRP A 82 -7.44 17.38 -2.94
C TRP A 82 -6.24 17.49 -2.00
N VAL A 83 -5.62 16.36 -1.61
CA VAL A 83 -4.37 16.37 -0.82
C VAL A 83 -3.22 16.87 -1.69
N TYR A 84 -3.15 16.42 -2.94
CA TYR A 84 -2.16 16.86 -3.92
C TYR A 84 -2.25 18.38 -4.15
N GLU A 85 -3.45 18.91 -4.38
CA GLU A 85 -3.64 20.36 -4.55
C GLU A 85 -3.28 21.14 -3.26
N ALA A 86 -3.62 20.61 -2.08
CA ALA A 86 -3.26 21.25 -0.81
C ALA A 86 -1.74 21.30 -0.58
N ALA A 87 -1.03 20.21 -0.90
CA ALA A 87 0.42 20.11 -0.79
C ALA A 87 1.14 21.05 -1.80
N LEU A 88 0.61 21.18 -3.02
CA LEU A 88 1.09 22.18 -3.99
C LEU A 88 0.79 23.61 -3.52
N ALA A 89 -0.37 23.88 -2.94
CA ALA A 89 -0.70 25.23 -2.49
C ALA A 89 0.21 25.66 -1.33
N ARG A 90 0.55 24.75 -0.41
CA ARG A 90 1.28 25.08 0.81
C ARG A 90 2.25 23.96 1.21
N PRO A 91 3.58 24.21 1.11
CA PRO A 91 4.62 23.31 1.59
C PRO A 91 4.40 22.82 3.04
N GLY A 92 4.64 21.54 3.26
CA GLY A 92 4.57 20.89 4.58
C GLY A 92 5.35 19.59 4.59
N ILE A 93 4.98 18.67 5.48
CA ILE A 93 5.51 17.31 5.50
C ILE A 93 4.72 16.49 4.48
N THR A 94 5.37 16.06 3.41
CA THR A 94 4.72 15.23 2.39
C THR A 94 5.07 13.77 2.64
N VAL A 95 4.04 12.96 2.86
CA VAL A 95 4.15 11.51 3.06
C VAL A 95 3.86 10.83 1.72
N PHE A 96 4.90 10.34 1.07
CA PHE A 96 4.83 9.60 -0.18
C PHE A 96 4.62 8.12 0.11
N HIS A 97 3.40 7.63 -0.08
CA HIS A 97 3.09 6.20 0.01
C HIS A 97 3.59 5.40 -1.19
N ASP A 98 3.72 6.10 -2.33
CA ASP A 98 4.32 5.62 -3.56
C ASP A 98 5.42 6.62 -3.95
N PHE A 99 6.58 6.15 -4.40
CA PHE A 99 7.61 7.02 -4.97
C PHE A 99 7.09 7.70 -6.25
N VAL A 100 6.44 6.92 -7.12
CA VAL A 100 5.83 7.40 -8.36
C VAL A 100 4.53 8.14 -8.04
N LEU A 101 4.38 9.38 -8.51
CA LEU A 101 3.13 10.15 -8.48
C LEU A 101 2.45 10.28 -9.85
N HIS A 102 3.09 9.81 -10.93
CA HIS A 102 2.58 9.98 -12.29
C HIS A 102 1.20 9.38 -12.50
N HIS A 103 0.84 8.29 -11.82
CA HIS A 103 -0.50 7.72 -11.88
C HIS A 103 -1.56 8.66 -11.31
N LEU A 104 -1.31 9.30 -10.16
CA LEU A 104 -2.22 10.30 -9.61
C LEU A 104 -2.34 11.51 -10.53
N ILE A 105 -1.21 12.03 -11.03
CA ILE A 105 -1.17 13.20 -11.91
C ILE A 105 -1.92 12.94 -13.22
N ALA A 106 -1.66 11.80 -13.88
CA ALA A 106 -2.33 11.41 -15.11
C ALA A 106 -3.84 11.21 -14.87
N TYR A 107 -4.23 10.61 -13.74
CA TYR A 107 -5.64 10.47 -13.39
C TYR A 107 -6.35 11.82 -13.31
N ILE A 108 -5.80 12.74 -12.49
CA ILE A 108 -6.40 14.06 -12.24
C ILE A 108 -6.51 14.87 -13.52
N MET A 109 -5.48 14.87 -14.37
CA MET A 109 -5.37 15.82 -15.47
C MET A 109 -5.85 15.27 -16.82
N VAL A 110 -5.70 13.95 -17.04
CA VAL A 110 -6.00 13.31 -18.33
C VAL A 110 -7.23 12.41 -18.24
N GLU A 111 -7.26 11.48 -17.29
CA GLU A 111 -8.32 10.44 -17.26
C GLU A 111 -9.68 11.02 -16.84
N GLU A 112 -9.70 12.01 -15.95
CA GLU A 112 -10.92 12.81 -15.66
C GLU A 112 -11.20 13.90 -16.72
N ARG A 113 -10.34 14.03 -17.75
CA ARG A 113 -10.39 15.06 -18.82
C ARG A 113 -10.44 16.50 -18.31
N LEU A 114 -9.69 16.78 -17.26
CA LEU A 114 -9.79 18.07 -16.56
C LEU A 114 -8.81 19.13 -17.04
N ASP A 115 -7.58 18.76 -17.44
CA ASP A 115 -6.55 19.78 -17.74
C ASP A 115 -5.34 19.22 -18.52
N ALA A 116 -5.48 19.01 -19.83
CA ALA A 116 -4.41 18.49 -20.69
C ALA A 116 -3.19 19.42 -20.75
N ASP A 117 -3.38 20.74 -20.69
CA ASP A 117 -2.29 21.70 -20.76
C ASP A 117 -1.49 21.73 -19.46
N ARG A 118 -2.14 21.55 -18.31
CA ARG A 118 -1.43 21.34 -17.04
C ARG A 118 -0.61 20.06 -17.05
N TYR A 119 -1.13 18.97 -17.62
CA TYR A 119 -0.37 17.72 -17.74
C TYR A 119 0.92 17.91 -18.56
N ARG A 120 0.84 18.63 -19.69
CA ARG A 120 2.03 19.00 -20.49
C ARG A 120 3.02 19.83 -19.68
N ARG A 121 2.55 20.86 -18.98
CA ARG A 121 3.42 21.73 -18.15
C ARG A 121 4.14 20.94 -17.07
N VAL A 122 3.41 20.11 -16.32
CA VAL A 122 4.00 19.28 -15.26
C VAL A 122 5.08 18.36 -15.81
N LEU A 123 4.83 17.64 -16.90
CA LEU A 123 5.85 16.74 -17.47
C LEU A 123 7.02 17.51 -18.09
N ALA A 124 6.78 18.70 -18.67
CA ALA A 124 7.84 19.56 -19.15
C ALA A 124 8.75 20.07 -18.01
N GLU A 125 8.16 20.42 -16.87
CA GLU A 125 8.88 20.84 -15.66
C GLU A 125 9.72 19.67 -15.09
N GLU A 126 9.19 18.45 -15.09
CA GLU A 126 9.87 17.27 -14.58
C GLU A 126 11.02 16.78 -15.50
N TYR A 127 10.84 16.83 -16.83
CA TYR A 127 11.71 16.13 -17.78
C TYR A 127 12.08 16.91 -19.05
N GLY A 128 11.77 18.20 -19.14
CA GLY A 128 12.04 19.03 -20.30
C GLY A 128 11.32 18.54 -21.57
N GLU A 129 12.02 18.56 -22.71
CA GLU A 129 11.45 18.17 -24.01
C GLU A 129 10.95 16.71 -24.02
N SER A 130 11.68 15.81 -23.35
CA SER A 130 11.27 14.41 -23.24
C SER A 130 9.92 14.25 -22.54
N GLY A 131 9.65 15.08 -21.53
CA GLY A 131 8.37 15.15 -20.82
C GLY A 131 7.23 15.66 -21.68
N LEU A 132 7.47 16.66 -22.55
CA LEU A 132 6.48 17.12 -23.52
C LEU A 132 6.10 16.01 -24.51
N ARG A 133 7.08 15.26 -25.02
CA ARG A 133 6.81 14.13 -25.92
C ARG A 133 6.05 13.01 -25.21
N LEU A 134 6.42 12.70 -23.98
CA LEU A 134 5.69 11.76 -23.13
C LEU A 134 4.23 12.18 -22.92
N ALA A 135 4.00 13.47 -22.66
CA ALA A 135 2.67 14.03 -22.51
C ALA A 135 1.83 13.82 -23.77
N GLU A 136 2.37 14.10 -24.96
CA GLU A 136 1.64 13.90 -26.22
C GLU A 136 1.32 12.43 -26.48
N LEU A 137 2.26 11.51 -26.24
CA LEU A 137 1.99 10.07 -26.39
C LEU A 137 0.80 9.64 -25.53
N ARG A 138 0.75 10.13 -24.28
CA ARG A 138 -0.37 9.85 -23.37
C ARG A 138 -1.68 10.46 -23.89
N LEU A 139 -1.67 11.74 -24.24
CA LEU A 139 -2.86 12.50 -24.65
C LEU A 139 -3.45 11.97 -25.98
N GLN A 140 -2.61 11.42 -26.86
CA GLN A 140 -3.01 10.79 -28.10
C GLN A 140 -3.42 9.31 -27.93
N GLY A 141 -3.31 8.75 -26.72
CA GLY A 141 -3.69 7.38 -26.42
C GLY A 141 -2.71 6.31 -26.94
N THR A 142 -1.46 6.67 -27.21
CA THR A 142 -0.42 5.75 -27.70
C THR A 142 0.48 5.20 -26.57
N ALA A 143 0.37 5.75 -25.36
CA ALA A 143 1.06 5.25 -24.16
C ALA A 143 0.41 3.97 -23.58
N THR A 144 1.18 3.16 -22.83
CA THR A 144 0.79 1.79 -22.42
C THR A 144 0.58 1.61 -20.91
N ASP A 145 0.50 2.71 -20.15
CA ASP A 145 0.59 2.79 -18.68
C ASP A 145 1.95 2.45 -18.08
N PHE A 146 2.82 1.74 -18.80
CA PHE A 146 4.15 1.41 -18.33
C PHE A 146 5.02 2.65 -18.14
N GLU A 147 4.82 3.67 -18.96
CA GLU A 147 5.57 4.93 -18.87
C GLU A 147 5.37 5.63 -17.52
N LYS A 148 4.23 5.42 -16.86
CA LYS A 148 3.97 5.98 -15.53
C LYS A 148 4.91 5.45 -14.45
N PHE A 149 5.41 4.22 -14.61
CA PHE A 149 6.42 3.65 -13.72
C PHE A 149 7.83 4.14 -14.04
N VAL A 150 8.11 4.41 -15.33
CA VAL A 150 9.42 4.85 -15.81
C VAL A 150 9.65 6.34 -15.57
N PHE A 151 8.57 7.14 -15.56
CA PHE A 151 8.60 8.59 -15.34
C PHE A 151 7.81 8.95 -14.08
N PRO A 152 8.42 8.85 -12.88
CA PRO A 152 7.76 9.01 -11.57
C PRO A 152 6.94 10.28 -11.36
N ALA A 153 7.35 11.41 -11.95
CA ALA A 153 6.69 12.72 -11.92
C ALA A 153 6.44 13.22 -10.48
N ASN A 154 7.47 13.09 -9.65
CA ASN A 154 7.42 13.38 -8.23
C ASN A 154 8.40 14.48 -7.80
N SER A 155 9.31 14.93 -8.67
CA SER A 155 10.41 15.83 -8.28
C SER A 155 9.91 17.23 -7.90
N THR A 156 8.90 17.75 -8.59
CA THR A 156 8.26 19.03 -8.27
C THR A 156 7.65 19.01 -6.88
N MET A 157 6.91 17.96 -6.55
CA MET A 157 6.31 17.80 -5.22
C MET A 157 7.38 17.58 -4.14
N ALA A 158 8.39 16.75 -4.43
CA ALA A 158 9.47 16.45 -3.51
C ALA A 158 10.25 17.73 -3.14
N ARG A 159 10.73 18.49 -4.13
CA ARG A 159 11.48 19.75 -3.92
C ARG A 159 10.66 20.86 -3.25
N ARG A 160 9.33 20.81 -3.39
CA ARG A 160 8.41 21.75 -2.73
C ARG A 160 8.08 21.35 -1.29
N SER A 161 8.34 20.11 -0.91
CA SER A 161 8.08 19.62 0.46
C SER A 161 9.05 20.26 1.43
N ARG A 162 8.61 20.50 2.67
CA ARG A 162 9.50 20.93 3.76
C ARG A 162 10.28 19.75 4.34
N VAL A 163 9.61 18.61 4.41
CA VAL A 163 10.18 17.32 4.79
C VAL A 163 9.46 16.25 3.97
N ILE A 164 10.19 15.23 3.55
CA ILE A 164 9.67 14.06 2.87
C ILE A 164 9.63 12.91 3.87
N VAL A 165 8.50 12.22 3.93
CA VAL A 165 8.37 10.94 4.63
C VAL A 165 8.07 9.86 3.59
N VAL A 166 8.82 8.77 3.64
CA VAL A 166 8.61 7.56 2.83
C VAL A 166 8.56 6.33 3.73
N HIS A 167 8.21 5.18 3.15
CA HIS A 167 8.00 3.93 3.92
C HIS A 167 9.12 2.90 3.80
N SER A 168 10.19 3.20 3.05
CA SER A 168 11.31 2.30 2.83
C SER A 168 12.60 3.07 2.53
N GLU A 169 13.75 2.46 2.77
CA GLU A 169 15.06 3.07 2.46
C GLU A 169 15.29 3.21 0.95
N ASP A 170 14.84 2.27 0.11
CA ASP A 170 14.88 2.38 -1.36
C ASP A 170 14.24 3.67 -1.86
N SER A 171 13.02 3.95 -1.40
CA SER A 171 12.33 5.20 -1.71
C SER A 171 13.04 6.41 -1.11
N ALA A 172 13.71 6.28 0.04
CA ALA A 172 14.42 7.39 0.68
C ALA A 172 15.68 7.79 -0.08
N GLU A 173 16.49 6.82 -0.50
CA GLU A 173 17.67 7.03 -1.32
C GLU A 173 17.30 7.76 -2.62
N ARG A 174 16.28 7.27 -3.33
CA ARG A 174 15.78 7.91 -4.54
C ARG A 174 15.20 9.30 -4.29
N MET A 175 14.54 9.53 -3.15
CA MET A 175 14.03 10.86 -2.78
C MET A 175 15.16 11.85 -2.50
N ARG A 176 16.26 11.40 -1.86
CA ARG A 176 17.45 12.21 -1.61
C ARG A 176 18.15 12.60 -2.92
N GLU A 177 18.13 11.74 -3.94
CA GLU A 177 18.67 12.07 -5.27
C GLU A 177 17.86 13.18 -5.96
N ILE A 178 16.52 13.12 -5.93
CA ILE A 178 15.68 14.09 -6.63
C ILE A 178 15.48 15.40 -5.86
N ALA A 179 15.64 15.40 -4.53
CA ALA A 179 15.45 16.56 -3.66
C ALA A 179 16.51 16.59 -2.55
N PRO A 180 17.79 16.82 -2.90
CA PRO A 180 18.91 16.71 -1.94
C PRO A 180 18.85 17.72 -0.79
N ASP A 181 18.18 18.85 -0.99
CA ASP A 181 18.04 19.91 0.01
C ASP A 181 16.83 19.72 0.94
N VAL A 182 16.02 18.68 0.72
CA VAL A 182 14.81 18.40 1.51
C VAL A 182 15.09 17.24 2.46
N PRO A 183 14.92 17.41 3.78
CA PRO A 183 15.09 16.32 4.74
C PRO A 183 14.16 15.14 4.43
N VAL A 184 14.71 13.92 4.44
CA VAL A 184 13.99 12.67 4.16
C VAL A 184 13.98 11.77 5.39
N TRP A 185 12.79 11.32 5.79
CA TRP A 185 12.57 10.40 6.89
C TRP A 185 11.94 9.09 6.42
N VAL A 186 12.39 7.97 7.00
CA VAL A 186 11.80 6.66 6.77
C VAL A 186 10.92 6.28 7.97
N ILE A 187 9.64 6.10 7.70
CA ILE A 187 8.67 5.58 8.67
C ILE A 187 8.04 4.34 8.05
N PRO A 188 8.32 3.11 8.54
CA PRO A 188 7.76 1.91 7.94
C PRO A 188 6.24 1.93 7.80
N HIS A 189 5.71 1.27 6.78
CA HIS A 189 4.26 1.10 6.66
C HIS A 189 3.76 0.16 7.77
N HIS A 190 3.06 0.70 8.77
CA HIS A 190 2.57 -0.09 9.90
C HIS A 190 1.64 -1.23 9.49
N ALA A 191 1.60 -2.29 10.30
CA ALA A 191 0.72 -3.43 10.09
C ALA A 191 -0.72 -3.18 10.56
N GLY A 192 -0.96 -2.11 11.31
CA GLY A 192 -2.27 -1.80 11.89
C GLY A 192 -2.69 -2.82 12.95
N THR A 193 -3.98 -2.92 13.23
CA THR A 193 -4.49 -3.88 14.23
C THR A 193 -5.77 -4.54 13.74
N PRO A 194 -5.96 -5.86 13.95
CA PRO A 194 -7.23 -6.51 13.64
C PRO A 194 -8.41 -5.85 14.37
N PRO A 195 -9.58 -5.72 13.69
CA PRO A 195 -10.82 -5.32 14.33
C PRO A 195 -11.10 -6.19 15.56
N ARG A 196 -11.69 -5.59 16.59
CA ARG A 196 -11.84 -6.22 17.92
C ARG A 196 -12.60 -7.55 17.83
N GLU A 197 -13.62 -7.61 16.97
CA GLU A 197 -14.48 -8.75 16.72
C GLU A 197 -13.76 -9.97 16.13
N VAL A 198 -12.65 -9.77 15.41
CA VAL A 198 -11.88 -10.86 14.77
C VAL A 198 -10.49 -11.04 15.37
N ARG A 199 -10.11 -10.22 16.36
CA ARG A 199 -8.77 -10.20 16.95
C ARG A 199 -8.38 -11.53 17.59
N ALA A 200 -9.29 -12.14 18.34
CA ALA A 200 -9.05 -13.39 19.07
C ALA A 200 -9.29 -14.65 18.22
N ILE A 201 -9.70 -14.51 16.95
CA ILE A 201 -10.01 -15.65 16.09
C ILE A 201 -8.71 -16.30 15.59
N GLY A 202 -8.52 -17.58 15.87
CA GLY A 202 -7.42 -18.38 15.33
C GLY A 202 -7.69 -18.93 13.93
N ARG A 203 -6.66 -19.51 13.30
CA ARG A 203 -6.71 -20.04 11.91
C ARG A 203 -7.87 -21.01 11.67
N ALA A 204 -8.05 -22.00 12.54
CA ALA A 204 -9.09 -23.02 12.38
C ALA A 204 -10.51 -22.43 12.44
N ALA A 205 -10.76 -21.53 13.39
CA ALA A 205 -12.03 -20.82 13.51
C ALA A 205 -12.27 -19.90 12.30
N ALA A 206 -11.25 -19.20 11.82
CA ALA A 206 -11.36 -18.37 10.61
C ALA A 206 -11.72 -19.21 9.37
N ARG A 207 -11.12 -20.39 9.19
CA ARG A 207 -11.48 -21.34 8.11
C ARG A 207 -12.94 -21.76 8.22
N ALA A 208 -13.39 -22.15 9.42
CA ALA A 208 -14.79 -22.55 9.65
C ALA A 208 -15.77 -21.41 9.34
N THR A 209 -15.50 -20.19 9.82
CA THR A 209 -16.34 -19.00 9.55
C THR A 209 -16.43 -18.69 8.06
N LEU A 210 -15.38 -18.95 7.29
CA LEU A 210 -15.33 -18.66 5.86
C LEU A 210 -15.78 -19.84 4.97
N GLY A 211 -16.09 -21.00 5.56
CA GLY A 211 -16.39 -22.22 4.80
C GLY A 211 -15.20 -22.74 3.99
N LEU A 212 -13.96 -22.51 4.47
CA LEU A 212 -12.74 -22.98 3.83
C LEU A 212 -12.33 -24.36 4.38
N PRO A 213 -11.74 -25.24 3.55
CA PRO A 213 -11.32 -26.57 3.97
C PRO A 213 -10.27 -26.51 5.09
N SER A 214 -10.44 -27.36 6.11
CA SER A 214 -9.61 -27.37 7.31
C SER A 214 -8.24 -28.03 7.09
N ASP A 215 -8.17 -29.03 6.22
CA ASP A 215 -7.01 -29.88 5.93
C ASP A 215 -6.21 -29.43 4.69
N ALA A 216 -6.73 -28.48 3.92
CA ALA A 216 -6.05 -27.92 2.76
C ALA A 216 -4.90 -26.97 3.13
N PHE A 217 -3.87 -26.96 2.30
CA PHE A 217 -2.91 -25.85 2.27
C PHE A 217 -3.54 -24.67 1.53
N LEU A 218 -3.76 -23.56 2.25
CA LEU A 218 -4.45 -22.38 1.73
C LEU A 218 -3.45 -21.27 1.39
N VAL A 219 -3.45 -20.84 0.13
CA VAL A 219 -2.62 -19.72 -0.35
C VAL A 219 -3.49 -18.49 -0.51
N GLY A 220 -3.04 -17.34 -0.02
CA GLY A 220 -3.76 -16.07 -0.11
C GLY A 220 -3.08 -15.07 -1.04
N HIS A 221 -3.89 -14.31 -1.79
CA HIS A 221 -3.45 -13.13 -2.51
C HIS A 221 -4.41 -11.97 -2.21
N PHE A 222 -3.88 -10.83 -1.75
CA PHE A 222 -4.69 -9.75 -1.15
C PHE A 222 -4.59 -8.39 -1.87
N GLY A 223 -5.75 -7.75 -2.02
CA GLY A 223 -6.01 -6.47 -2.68
C GLY A 223 -6.29 -6.62 -4.19
N TYR A 224 -6.56 -5.50 -4.88
CA TYR A 224 -6.90 -5.50 -6.32
C TYR A 224 -6.02 -6.39 -7.18
N ILE A 225 -6.62 -7.17 -8.06
CA ILE A 225 -5.89 -8.07 -8.95
C ILE A 225 -5.60 -7.30 -10.24
N THR A 226 -4.42 -6.69 -10.31
CA THR A 226 -3.96 -5.85 -11.42
C THR A 226 -2.71 -6.45 -12.06
N ARG A 227 -2.31 -5.97 -13.24
CA ARG A 227 -1.08 -6.42 -13.91
C ARG A 227 0.16 -6.28 -13.02
N PRO A 228 0.40 -5.16 -12.30
CA PRO A 228 1.52 -5.06 -11.37
C PRO A 228 1.53 -6.13 -10.27
N LYS A 229 0.38 -6.70 -9.88
CA LYS A 229 0.34 -7.80 -8.88
C LYS A 229 0.73 -9.16 -9.43
N GLN A 230 1.16 -9.22 -10.70
CA GLN A 230 1.69 -10.39 -11.36
C GLN A 230 0.81 -11.65 -11.24
N PRO A 231 -0.50 -11.57 -11.52
CA PRO A 231 -1.40 -12.72 -11.35
C PRO A 231 -0.99 -13.96 -12.16
N ALA A 232 -0.28 -13.78 -13.28
CA ALA A 232 0.28 -14.88 -14.06
C ALA A 232 1.31 -15.70 -13.26
N ALA A 233 2.24 -15.03 -12.57
CA ALA A 233 3.23 -15.69 -11.70
C ALA A 233 2.55 -16.34 -10.48
N VAL A 234 1.56 -15.65 -9.89
CA VAL A 234 0.75 -16.17 -8.77
C VAL A 234 0.06 -17.48 -9.17
N LEU A 235 -0.67 -17.48 -10.29
CA LEU A 235 -1.39 -18.66 -10.76
C LEU A 235 -0.45 -19.77 -11.21
N GLY A 236 0.64 -19.44 -11.91
CA GLY A 236 1.63 -20.42 -12.38
C GLY A 236 2.34 -21.12 -11.22
N GLY A 237 2.75 -20.38 -10.19
CA GLY A 237 3.34 -20.95 -8.98
C GLY A 237 2.35 -21.77 -8.17
N PHE A 238 1.11 -21.29 -8.03
CA PHE A 238 0.05 -22.08 -7.40
C PHE A 238 -0.27 -23.36 -8.17
N ALA A 239 -0.20 -23.37 -9.51
CA ALA A 239 -0.42 -24.56 -10.31
C ALA A 239 0.58 -25.68 -10.00
N ARG A 240 1.85 -25.32 -9.76
CA ARG A 240 2.88 -26.27 -9.30
C ARG A 240 2.52 -26.88 -7.95
N LEU A 241 2.14 -26.05 -6.97
CA LEU A 241 1.65 -26.54 -5.67
C LEU A 241 0.42 -27.46 -5.84
N ALA A 242 -0.55 -27.06 -6.66
CA ALA A 242 -1.81 -27.79 -6.84
C ALA A 242 -1.65 -29.13 -7.56
N ALA A 243 -0.55 -29.32 -8.28
CA ALA A 243 -0.17 -30.60 -8.89
C ALA A 243 0.38 -31.58 -7.85
N ALA A 244 1.22 -31.12 -6.92
CA ALA A 244 1.76 -31.93 -5.82
C ALA A 244 0.76 -32.13 -4.67
N HIS A 245 -0.08 -31.13 -4.40
CA HIS A 245 -1.10 -31.12 -3.35
C HIS A 245 -2.49 -30.84 -3.94
N PRO A 246 -3.23 -31.88 -4.38
CA PRO A 246 -4.52 -31.70 -5.04
C PRO A 246 -5.58 -30.94 -4.24
N ASN A 247 -5.50 -31.01 -2.90
CA ASN A 247 -6.41 -30.33 -1.98
C ASN A 247 -6.05 -28.85 -1.72
N ALA A 248 -4.90 -28.36 -2.19
CA ALA A 248 -4.53 -26.96 -2.03
C ALA A 248 -5.55 -26.02 -2.69
N ARG A 249 -5.75 -24.83 -2.10
CA ARG A 249 -6.65 -23.80 -2.64
C ARG A 249 -5.95 -22.44 -2.64
N LEU A 250 -6.21 -21.65 -3.68
CA LEU A 250 -5.79 -20.27 -3.77
C LEU A 250 -7.01 -19.38 -3.54
N VAL A 251 -6.94 -18.49 -2.55
CA VAL A 251 -7.97 -17.48 -2.29
C VAL A 251 -7.44 -16.13 -2.72
N MET A 252 -8.12 -15.48 -3.65
CA MET A 252 -7.79 -14.14 -4.12
C MET A 252 -8.85 -13.16 -3.62
N ILE A 253 -8.42 -12.21 -2.79
CA ILE A 253 -9.26 -11.21 -2.14
C ILE A 253 -8.96 -9.86 -2.80
N GLY A 254 -9.96 -9.25 -3.42
CA GLY A 254 -9.87 -7.99 -4.15
C GLY A 254 -10.63 -8.03 -5.48
N ALA A 255 -10.99 -6.86 -6.01
CA ALA A 255 -11.64 -6.79 -7.31
C ALA A 255 -10.67 -7.19 -8.44
N ASP A 256 -11.16 -8.01 -9.37
CA ASP A 256 -10.44 -8.36 -10.60
C ASP A 256 -10.44 -7.16 -11.56
N LYS A 257 -9.24 -6.69 -11.93
CA LYS A 257 -9.01 -5.61 -12.88
C LYS A 257 -8.24 -6.09 -14.11
N THR A 258 -8.19 -7.40 -14.35
CA THR A 258 -7.52 -8.01 -15.50
C THR A 258 -8.38 -8.08 -16.76
N GLY A 259 -9.60 -7.54 -16.73
CA GLY A 259 -10.50 -7.53 -17.90
C GLY A 259 -10.96 -8.93 -18.34
N GLY A 260 -11.07 -9.88 -17.40
CA GLY A 260 -11.47 -11.27 -17.69
C GLY A 260 -10.31 -12.23 -17.95
N GLY A 261 -9.07 -11.74 -18.02
CA GLY A 261 -7.87 -12.58 -18.19
C GLY A 261 -7.68 -13.63 -17.09
N MET A 262 -8.20 -13.38 -15.89
CA MET A 262 -8.12 -14.30 -14.76
C MET A 262 -8.79 -15.65 -15.03
N GLN A 263 -10.05 -15.64 -15.47
CA GLN A 263 -10.82 -16.88 -15.68
C GLN A 263 -10.21 -17.73 -16.79
N LEU A 264 -9.73 -17.09 -17.85
CA LEU A 264 -9.02 -17.78 -18.94
C LEU A 264 -7.73 -18.44 -18.44
N SER A 265 -6.96 -17.73 -17.62
CA SER A 265 -5.71 -18.25 -17.04
C SER A 265 -5.97 -19.43 -16.10
N VAL A 266 -6.98 -19.33 -15.24
CA VAL A 266 -7.41 -20.43 -14.35
C VAL A 266 -7.78 -21.69 -15.14
N ARG A 267 -8.52 -21.54 -16.24
CA ARG A 267 -8.88 -22.68 -17.11
C ARG A 267 -7.66 -23.28 -17.80
N LYS A 268 -6.80 -22.45 -18.42
CA LYS A 268 -5.60 -22.90 -19.13
C LYS A 268 -4.63 -23.67 -18.23
N LEU A 269 -4.55 -23.29 -16.95
CA LEU A 269 -3.68 -23.93 -15.96
C LEU A 269 -4.36 -25.11 -15.24
N GLY A 270 -5.58 -25.50 -15.60
CA GLY A 270 -6.30 -26.62 -14.96
C GLY A 270 -6.70 -26.36 -13.50
N LEU A 271 -6.88 -25.10 -13.11
CA LEU A 271 -7.14 -24.68 -11.72
C LEU A 271 -8.62 -24.45 -11.41
N VAL A 272 -9.52 -24.90 -12.28
CA VAL A 272 -10.97 -24.78 -12.07
C VAL A 272 -11.36 -25.48 -10.77
N GLY A 273 -12.11 -24.79 -9.91
CA GLY A 273 -12.50 -25.29 -8.58
C GLY A 273 -11.41 -25.20 -7.50
N LYS A 274 -10.18 -24.78 -7.86
CA LYS A 274 -9.07 -24.60 -6.90
C LYS A 274 -8.79 -23.14 -6.56
N VAL A 275 -9.29 -22.20 -7.36
CA VAL A 275 -9.15 -20.75 -7.14
C VAL A 275 -10.48 -20.16 -6.67
N ILE A 276 -10.47 -19.53 -5.51
CA ILE A 276 -11.61 -18.85 -4.89
C ILE A 276 -11.43 -17.34 -5.07
N LEU A 277 -12.27 -16.72 -5.89
CA LEU A 277 -12.30 -15.27 -6.08
C LEU A 277 -13.31 -14.67 -5.10
N ALA A 278 -12.83 -14.09 -4.00
CA ALA A 278 -13.68 -13.53 -2.95
C ALA A 278 -14.21 -12.12 -3.27
N GLY A 279 -13.67 -11.47 -4.30
CA GLY A 279 -14.01 -10.08 -4.62
C GLY A 279 -13.56 -9.10 -3.54
N TYR A 280 -14.18 -7.92 -3.50
CA TYR A 280 -13.94 -6.95 -2.43
C TYR A 280 -14.67 -7.35 -1.15
N VAL A 281 -14.00 -7.24 -0.01
CA VAL A 281 -14.54 -7.58 1.32
C VAL A 281 -14.23 -6.48 2.32
N ASP A 282 -15.02 -6.39 3.40
CA ASP A 282 -14.73 -5.47 4.51
C ASP A 282 -13.48 -5.89 5.31
N LEU A 283 -13.01 -5.01 6.19
CA LEU A 283 -11.78 -5.21 6.95
C LEU A 283 -11.84 -6.42 7.89
N ALA A 284 -12.99 -6.70 8.52
CA ALA A 284 -13.14 -7.85 9.41
C ALA A 284 -12.99 -9.16 8.63
N ARG A 285 -13.67 -9.28 7.48
CA ARG A 285 -13.59 -10.44 6.60
C ARG A 285 -12.21 -10.55 5.93
N PHE A 286 -11.57 -9.42 5.61
CA PHE A 286 -10.17 -9.41 5.16
C PHE A 286 -9.25 -10.08 6.18
N TYR A 287 -9.36 -9.72 7.47
CA TYR A 287 -8.56 -10.34 8.53
C TYR A 287 -8.90 -11.81 8.75
N LEU A 288 -10.17 -12.22 8.60
CA LEU A 288 -10.52 -13.64 8.62
C LEU A 288 -9.81 -14.41 7.51
N TYR A 289 -9.81 -13.91 6.27
CA TYR A 289 -9.09 -14.55 5.17
C TYR A 289 -7.59 -14.59 5.44
N LEU A 290 -7.02 -13.48 5.94
CA LEU A 290 -5.61 -13.40 6.26
C LEU A 290 -5.20 -14.40 7.33
N LYS A 291 -6.02 -14.60 8.37
CA LYS A 291 -5.81 -15.58 9.44
C LYS A 291 -5.99 -17.03 8.98
N ALA A 292 -6.82 -17.27 7.96
CA ALA A 292 -7.13 -18.61 7.47
C ALA A 292 -6.03 -19.25 6.60
N VAL A 293 -5.23 -18.43 5.90
CA VAL A 293 -4.22 -18.91 4.94
C VAL A 293 -2.91 -19.38 5.59
N ASP A 294 -2.23 -20.30 4.93
CA ASP A 294 -0.92 -20.84 5.32
C ASP A 294 0.26 -20.11 4.67
N ALA A 295 0.02 -19.43 3.55
CA ALA A 295 1.01 -18.60 2.86
C ALA A 295 0.32 -17.43 2.14
N VAL A 296 1.04 -16.32 1.97
CA VAL A 296 0.58 -15.14 1.24
C VAL A 296 1.52 -14.86 0.08
N ILE A 297 0.98 -14.63 -1.11
CA ILE A 297 1.75 -14.14 -2.26
C ILE A 297 1.44 -12.65 -2.42
N ASN A 298 2.48 -11.81 -2.35
CA ASN A 298 2.38 -10.36 -2.51
C ASN A 298 3.44 -9.88 -3.51
N LEU A 299 3.24 -10.22 -4.77
CA LEU A 299 4.10 -9.77 -5.85
C LEU A 299 3.72 -8.35 -6.31
N ARG A 300 4.73 -7.63 -6.79
CA ARG A 300 4.66 -6.33 -7.41
C ARG A 300 5.76 -6.14 -8.45
N TYR A 301 5.40 -6.11 -9.73
CA TYR A 301 6.26 -5.61 -10.80
C TYR A 301 5.45 -5.20 -12.03
N PRO A 302 5.70 -4.02 -12.64
CA PRO A 302 6.64 -2.97 -12.18
C PRO A 302 6.22 -2.37 -10.83
N SER A 303 7.19 -1.79 -10.10
CA SER A 303 6.97 -1.15 -8.80
C SER A 303 6.88 0.37 -8.96
N ALA A 304 6.00 0.96 -8.16
CA ALA A 304 5.85 2.40 -7.98
C ALA A 304 6.73 2.95 -6.83
N GLY A 305 7.63 2.13 -6.24
CA GLY A 305 8.33 2.43 -4.99
C GLY A 305 7.43 2.38 -3.76
N GLU A 306 6.33 1.64 -3.83
CA GLU A 306 5.32 1.57 -2.78
C GLU A 306 5.74 0.65 -1.62
N SER A 307 5.09 0.85 -0.47
CA SER A 307 5.04 -0.15 0.61
C SER A 307 3.65 -0.75 0.73
N SER A 308 3.56 -2.02 1.12
CA SER A 308 2.31 -2.80 1.03
C SER A 308 1.69 -3.05 2.41
N GLY A 309 0.55 -2.39 2.70
CA GLY A 309 -0.21 -2.64 3.92
C GLY A 309 -0.73 -4.08 4.05
N THR A 310 -1.08 -4.74 2.94
CA THR A 310 -1.51 -6.15 2.99
C THR A 310 -0.35 -7.08 3.33
N PHE A 311 0.87 -6.75 2.92
CA PHE A 311 2.09 -7.46 3.31
C PHE A 311 2.43 -7.21 4.79
N ALA A 312 2.39 -5.96 5.25
CA ALA A 312 2.65 -5.63 6.67
C ALA A 312 1.67 -6.37 7.60
N ARG A 313 0.38 -6.39 7.26
CA ARG A 313 -0.65 -7.16 7.98
C ARG A 313 -0.39 -8.66 7.96
N ALA A 314 0.03 -9.21 6.82
CA ALA A 314 0.37 -10.62 6.69
C ALA A 314 1.49 -11.02 7.66
N LEU A 315 2.55 -10.20 7.75
CA LEU A 315 3.65 -10.43 8.67
C LEU A 315 3.19 -10.36 10.13
N ALA A 316 2.36 -9.38 10.50
CA ALA A 316 1.82 -9.27 11.87
C ALA A 316 0.94 -10.47 12.26
N GLU A 317 0.20 -11.05 11.31
CA GLU A 317 -0.55 -12.31 11.51
C GLU A 317 0.35 -13.56 11.43
N GLY A 318 1.66 -13.37 11.29
CA GLY A 318 2.66 -14.42 11.16
C GLY A 318 2.44 -15.30 9.94
N ARG A 319 1.96 -14.74 8.83
CA ARG A 319 1.78 -15.46 7.58
C ARG A 319 3.10 -15.44 6.80
N PRO A 320 3.64 -16.59 6.37
CA PRO A 320 4.76 -16.64 5.46
C PRO A 320 4.38 -15.90 4.18
N ALA A 321 5.19 -14.90 3.81
CA ALA A 321 4.93 -14.07 2.65
C ALA A 321 5.98 -14.33 1.56
N ILE A 322 5.52 -14.46 0.32
CA ILE A 322 6.34 -14.57 -0.88
C ILE A 322 6.23 -13.24 -1.64
N VAL A 323 7.35 -12.55 -1.80
CA VAL A 323 7.43 -11.18 -2.34
C VAL A 323 8.54 -11.08 -3.38
N ASN A 324 8.51 -10.05 -4.22
CA ASN A 324 9.64 -9.78 -5.10
C ASN A 324 10.88 -9.35 -4.32
N ASN A 325 12.06 -9.69 -4.82
CA ASN A 325 13.32 -9.13 -4.31
C ASN A 325 13.59 -7.75 -4.94
N LEU A 326 12.72 -6.78 -4.68
CA LEU A 326 12.79 -5.45 -5.28
C LEU A 326 12.25 -4.37 -4.33
N GLY A 327 12.90 -3.21 -4.29
CA GLY A 327 12.46 -2.03 -3.56
C GLY A 327 12.19 -2.31 -2.08
N SER A 328 11.08 -1.80 -1.56
CA SER A 328 10.68 -1.98 -0.15
C SER A 328 10.58 -3.45 0.29
N PHE A 329 10.31 -4.37 -0.63
CA PHE A 329 10.28 -5.80 -0.32
C PHE A 329 11.68 -6.38 -0.14
N ALA A 330 12.70 -5.90 -0.85
CA ALA A 330 14.08 -6.40 -0.74
C ALA A 330 14.70 -6.10 0.63
N GLU A 331 14.29 -4.98 1.26
CA GLU A 331 14.76 -4.55 2.59
C GLU A 331 14.39 -5.53 3.71
N VAL A 332 13.33 -6.34 3.52
CA VAL A 332 12.90 -7.33 4.51
C VAL A 332 13.81 -8.56 4.45
N PRO A 333 14.36 -9.06 5.58
CA PRO A 333 15.21 -10.25 5.58
C PRO A 333 14.56 -11.49 4.94
N GLN A 334 15.35 -12.34 4.29
CA GLN A 334 14.85 -13.52 3.57
C GLN A 334 14.20 -14.57 4.49
N ASP A 335 14.58 -14.61 5.76
CA ASP A 335 13.98 -15.49 6.76
C ASP A 335 12.68 -14.92 7.37
N VAL A 336 12.35 -13.66 7.07
CA VAL A 336 11.07 -13.00 7.39
C VAL A 336 10.09 -13.09 6.22
N ALA A 337 10.56 -12.85 4.99
CA ALA A 337 9.76 -12.95 3.76
C ALA A 337 10.57 -13.57 2.61
N LEU A 338 9.99 -14.57 1.97
CA LEU A 338 10.61 -15.34 0.89
C LEU A 338 10.67 -14.53 -0.40
N LYS A 339 11.80 -14.60 -1.10
CA LYS A 339 12.12 -13.73 -2.22
C LYS A 339 11.92 -14.40 -3.58
N VAL A 340 11.40 -13.63 -4.52
CA VAL A 340 11.25 -13.99 -5.93
C VAL A 340 11.98 -12.93 -6.76
N GLU A 341 13.01 -13.34 -7.47
CA GLU A 341 13.76 -12.47 -8.39
C GLU A 341 12.86 -12.06 -9.57
N ILE A 342 13.06 -10.84 -10.10
CA ILE A 342 12.20 -10.28 -11.16
C ILE A 342 12.65 -10.67 -12.58
N ASP A 343 13.87 -11.14 -12.72
CA ASP A 343 14.55 -11.46 -13.98
C ASP A 343 14.53 -12.97 -14.32
N GLY A 344 13.94 -13.81 -13.47
CA GLY A 344 13.80 -15.26 -13.66
C GLY A 344 12.37 -15.75 -13.93
N ASP A 345 12.18 -17.07 -13.98
CA ASP A 345 10.83 -17.68 -14.01
C ASP A 345 10.18 -17.54 -12.63
N GLN A 346 9.42 -16.47 -12.46
CA GLN A 346 8.76 -16.16 -11.19
C GLN A 346 7.69 -17.18 -10.81
N ALA A 347 7.04 -17.83 -11.79
CA ALA A 347 6.07 -18.88 -11.49
C ALA A 347 6.78 -20.12 -10.92
N GLU A 348 7.97 -20.44 -11.40
CA GLU A 348 8.81 -21.50 -10.84
C GLU A 348 9.23 -21.18 -9.41
N GLN A 349 9.80 -20.00 -9.17
CA GLN A 349 10.27 -19.58 -7.85
C GLN A 349 9.13 -19.53 -6.81
N VAL A 350 7.96 -18.98 -7.19
CA VAL A 350 6.77 -18.99 -6.32
C VAL A 350 6.36 -20.43 -6.01
N GLY A 351 6.34 -21.30 -7.02
CA GLY A 351 6.00 -22.72 -6.84
C GLY A 351 6.95 -23.43 -5.87
N ALA A 352 8.26 -23.22 -6.01
CA ALA A 352 9.27 -23.79 -5.13
C ALA A 352 9.09 -23.36 -3.67
N HIS A 353 8.84 -22.07 -3.42
CA HIS A 353 8.55 -21.57 -2.08
C HIS A 353 7.26 -22.15 -1.49
N LEU A 354 6.20 -22.24 -2.28
CA LEU A 354 4.93 -22.83 -1.85
C LEU A 354 5.06 -24.30 -1.49
N LEU A 355 5.75 -25.10 -2.31
CA LEU A 355 6.01 -26.51 -2.03
C LEU A 355 6.79 -26.67 -0.73
N ARG A 356 7.88 -25.93 -0.57
CA ARG A 356 8.68 -25.97 0.67
C ARG A 356 7.85 -25.61 1.91
N LEU A 357 7.00 -24.58 1.83
CA LEU A 357 6.11 -24.20 2.93
C LEU A 357 5.05 -25.27 3.24
N ALA A 358 4.60 -26.02 2.23
CA ALA A 358 3.62 -27.09 2.39
C ALA A 358 4.23 -28.40 2.94
N GLU A 359 5.46 -28.71 2.54
CA GLU A 359 6.14 -29.99 2.81
C GLU A 359 7.04 -29.94 4.06
N ASP A 360 7.52 -28.76 4.47
CA ASP A 360 8.33 -28.58 5.68
C ASP A 360 7.60 -27.70 6.73
N PRO A 361 6.78 -28.31 7.61
CA PRO A 361 6.09 -27.58 8.68
C PRO A 361 7.03 -26.84 9.64
N ALA A 362 8.25 -27.35 9.85
CA ALA A 362 9.22 -26.72 10.75
C ALA A 362 9.80 -25.46 10.12
N PHE A 363 10.12 -25.48 8.82
CA PHE A 363 10.50 -24.29 8.07
C PHE A 363 9.38 -23.26 8.06
N ARG A 364 8.14 -23.67 7.75
CA ARG A 364 6.98 -22.79 7.80
C ARG A 364 6.86 -22.12 9.17
N ALA A 365 6.89 -22.89 10.27
CA ALA A 365 6.79 -22.35 11.63
C ALA A 365 7.88 -21.32 11.95
N ARG A 366 9.13 -21.56 11.52
CA ARG A 366 10.22 -20.58 11.68
C ARG A 366 9.95 -19.27 10.94
N VAL A 367 9.47 -19.35 9.69
CA VAL A 367 9.11 -18.15 8.91
C VAL A 367 7.93 -17.41 9.56
N GLU A 368 6.92 -18.13 10.06
CA GLU A 368 5.79 -17.53 10.78
C GLU A 368 6.24 -16.74 12.04
N GLU A 369 7.18 -17.29 12.80
CA GLU A 369 7.73 -16.66 14.01
C GLU A 369 8.58 -15.43 13.68
N ARG A 370 9.46 -15.53 12.66
CA ARG A 370 10.27 -14.41 12.17
C ARG A 370 9.39 -13.27 11.65
N ALA A 371 8.33 -13.58 10.91
CA ALA A 371 7.35 -12.61 10.44
C ALA A 371 6.70 -11.81 11.59
N ARG A 372 6.22 -12.49 12.64
CA ARG A 372 5.64 -11.82 13.82
C ARG A 372 6.65 -10.95 14.54
N SER A 373 7.88 -11.46 14.73
CA SER A 373 8.95 -10.75 15.44
C SER A 373 9.38 -9.48 14.70
N TYR A 374 9.50 -9.56 13.37
CA TYR A 374 9.77 -8.39 12.53
C TYR A 374 8.62 -7.38 12.59
N ALA A 375 7.38 -7.84 12.45
CA ALA A 375 6.22 -6.95 12.50
C ALA A 375 6.11 -6.22 13.85
N ALA A 376 6.34 -6.90 14.98
CA ALA A 376 6.28 -6.31 16.31
C ALA A 376 7.41 -5.31 16.60
N SER A 377 8.56 -5.43 15.92
CA SER A 377 9.72 -4.57 16.15
C SER A 377 9.84 -3.40 15.18
N VAL A 378 9.39 -3.59 13.93
CA VAL A 378 9.55 -2.62 12.83
C VAL A 378 8.22 -2.03 12.38
N LEU A 379 7.18 -2.85 12.25
CA LEU A 379 5.89 -2.47 11.65
C LEU A 379 4.81 -2.15 12.69
N ASP A 380 5.21 -2.04 13.96
CA ASP A 380 4.31 -1.76 15.06
C ASP A 380 3.69 -0.35 14.94
N PRO A 381 2.35 -0.21 14.98
CA PRO A 381 1.69 1.09 14.84
C PRO A 381 2.09 2.11 15.91
N VAL A 382 2.40 1.67 17.13
CA VAL A 382 2.81 2.55 18.25
C VAL A 382 4.20 3.12 17.99
N ARG A 383 5.14 2.29 17.52
CA ARG A 383 6.44 2.74 17.03
C ARG A 383 6.30 3.73 15.87
N CYS A 384 5.46 3.42 14.87
CA CYS A 384 5.26 4.29 13.72
C CYS A 384 4.68 5.66 14.13
N ARG A 385 3.70 5.68 15.06
CA ARG A 385 3.21 6.92 15.68
C ARG A 385 4.37 7.74 16.25
N ASP A 386 5.23 7.14 17.05
CA ASP A 386 6.32 7.86 17.71
C ASP A 386 7.30 8.48 16.70
N LEU A 387 7.58 7.80 15.59
CA LEU A 387 8.37 8.35 14.49
C LEU A 387 7.67 9.55 13.83
N TYR A 388 6.35 9.48 13.58
CA TYR A 388 5.61 10.63 13.04
C TYR A 388 5.66 11.84 13.98
N LEU A 389 5.54 11.61 15.29
CA LEU A 389 5.64 12.67 16.30
C LEU A 389 7.05 13.26 16.34
N GLU A 390 8.09 12.47 16.13
CA GLU A 390 9.46 12.96 16.06
C GLU A 390 9.70 13.87 14.85
N VAL A 391 9.21 13.47 13.67
CA VAL A 391 9.24 14.31 12.47
C VAL A 391 8.52 15.64 12.71
N ALA A 392 7.34 15.60 13.35
CA ALA A 392 6.57 16.80 13.66
C ALA A 392 7.34 17.76 14.59
N ARG A 393 8.01 17.23 15.63
CA ARG A 393 8.83 18.05 16.54
C ARG A 393 9.99 18.71 15.81
N GLN A 394 10.69 17.98 14.95
CA GLN A 394 11.82 18.54 14.21
C GLN A 394 11.38 19.71 13.30
N VAL A 395 10.24 19.57 12.62
CA VAL A 395 9.70 20.64 11.76
C VAL A 395 9.23 21.85 12.56
N SER A 396 8.62 21.61 13.73
CA SER A 396 8.17 22.68 14.63
C SER A 396 9.35 23.49 15.18
N LEU A 397 10.47 22.83 15.54
CA LEU A 397 11.68 23.50 16.00
C LEU A 397 12.35 24.35 14.91
N SER A 398 12.32 23.91 13.65
CA SER A 398 12.85 24.70 12.52
C SER A 398 11.96 25.90 12.13
N ASN A 399 10.76 26.01 12.70
CA ASN A 399 9.82 27.12 12.50
C ASN A 399 9.89 28.20 13.59
N ALA A 400 10.45 27.86 14.76
CA ALA A 400 10.65 28.76 15.88
C ALA A 400 12.00 29.46 15.75
#